data_AF-A0A1Y1NKF4-F1
#
_entry.id   AF-A0A1Y1NKF4-F1
#
_cell.length_a   1.000
_cell.length_b   1.000
_cell.length_c   1.000
_cell.angle_alpha   90.00
_cell.angle_beta   90.00
_cell.angle_gamma   90.00
#
_symmetry.space_group_name_H-M   'P 1'
#
loop_
_entity.id
_entity.type
_entity.pdbx_description
1 polymer ?
#
loop_
_entity_poly.entity_id
_entity_poly.type
_entity_poly.pdbx_seq_one_letter_code
_entity_poly.pdbx_strand_id
1 'polypeptide(L)'
;MKAFLRFALYWCVTQVLSAEFPEELLEEHDYECFKKLNLDKNTFSSYFDDRLRLVHLDETGIKLLECVLKDGNYFTPEGKLNKELMVKRIAKWLKFMVKCDPEGKDWAALAAEFYEHCDKIKGDNGVELTKKWNKCLTDKADTIE
;
A
#
# COMPACT_ATOMS: atom_id res chain seq x y z
N MET A 1 -2.83 21.04 36.87
CA MET A 1 -1.85 20.05 36.36
C MET A 1 -2.46 18.70 36.00
N LYS A 2 -3.30 18.06 36.84
CA LYS A 2 -3.89 16.73 36.52
C LYS A 2 -4.80 16.69 35.27
N ALA A 3 -5.51 17.79 34.97
CA ALA A 3 -6.39 17.88 33.80
C ALA A 3 -5.62 18.01 32.47
N PHE A 4 -4.54 18.79 32.45
CA PHE A 4 -3.67 18.95 31.28
C PHE A 4 -2.94 17.65 30.93
N LEU A 5 -2.52 16.86 31.93
CA LEU A 5 -1.88 15.56 31.70
C LEU A 5 -2.85 14.55 31.04
N ARG A 6 -4.13 14.57 31.43
CA ARG A 6 -5.18 13.71 30.87
C ARG A 6 -5.54 14.11 29.43
N PHE A 7 -5.55 15.42 29.15
CA PHE A 7 -5.80 15.93 27.80
C PHE A 7 -4.64 15.62 26.85
N ALA A 8 -3.40 15.76 27.30
CA ALA A 8 -2.22 15.40 26.52
C ALA A 8 -2.17 13.90 26.19
N LEU A 9 -2.49 13.03 27.17
CA LEU A 9 -2.58 11.59 26.93
C LEU A 9 -3.68 11.22 25.92
N TYR A 10 -4.86 11.87 26.00
CA TYR A 10 -5.92 11.66 25.01
C TYR A 10 -5.51 12.10 23.60
N TRP A 11 -4.81 13.23 23.48
CA TRP A 11 -4.32 13.75 22.20
C TRP A 11 -3.26 12.84 21.57
N CYS A 12 -2.35 12.28 22.37
CA CYS A 12 -1.38 11.29 21.91
C CYS A 12 -2.06 9.99 21.43
N VAL A 13 -3.12 9.54 22.10
CA VAL A 13 -3.86 8.33 21.69
C VAL A 13 -4.62 8.55 20.38
N THR A 14 -5.19 9.74 20.15
CA THR A 14 -5.88 10.05 18.89
C THR A 14 -4.94 10.22 17.69
N GLN A 15 -3.69 10.65 17.91
CA GLN A 15 -2.70 10.75 16.83
C GLN A 15 -2.14 9.39 16.39
N VAL A 16 -2.13 8.40 17.30
CA VAL A 16 -1.63 7.03 16.99
C VAL A 16 -2.68 6.18 16.26
N LEU A 17 -3.96 6.53 16.33
CA LEU A 17 -5.05 5.71 15.75
C LEU A 17 -5.43 6.06 14.30
N SER A 18 -4.72 6.98 13.64
CA SER A 18 -5.11 7.49 12.32
C SER A 18 -3.91 7.81 11.43
N ALA A 19 -3.00 6.85 11.23
CA ALA A 19 -2.07 6.96 10.12
C ALA A 19 -2.88 6.86 8.82
N GLU A 20 -3.02 7.98 8.11
CA GLU A 20 -3.68 8.02 6.81
C GLU A 20 -2.76 7.39 5.76
N PHE A 21 -3.35 6.68 4.78
CA PHE A 21 -2.59 6.18 3.64
C PHE A 21 -2.01 7.37 2.85
N PRO A 22 -0.71 7.38 2.51
CA PRO A 22 -0.08 8.52 1.85
C PRO A 22 -0.76 8.84 0.50
N GLU A 23 -1.24 10.07 0.34
CA GLU A 23 -1.94 10.49 -0.88
C GLU A 23 -1.04 10.44 -2.12
N GLU A 24 0.28 10.56 -1.95
CA GLU A 24 1.27 10.47 -3.03
C GLU A 24 1.38 9.07 -3.65
N LEU A 25 0.86 8.06 -2.95
CA LEU A 25 0.76 6.69 -3.44
C LEU A 25 -0.55 6.41 -4.18
N LEU A 26 -1.52 7.33 -4.12
CA LEU A 26 -2.76 7.26 -4.88
C LEU A 26 -2.56 7.82 -6.29
N GLU A 27 -3.07 7.10 -7.27
CA GLU A 27 -3.09 7.50 -8.67
C GLU A 27 -4.51 7.94 -9.07
N GLU A 28 -4.67 8.58 -10.23
CA GLU A 28 -5.98 9.09 -10.70
C GLU A 28 -7.07 8.01 -10.71
N HIS A 29 -6.74 6.79 -11.13
CA HIS A 29 -7.68 5.67 -11.14
C HIS A 29 -8.13 5.22 -9.74
N ASP A 30 -7.32 5.44 -8.70
CA ASP A 30 -7.71 5.15 -7.31
C ASP A 30 -8.88 6.07 -6.91
N TYR A 31 -8.79 7.36 -7.25
CA TYR A 31 -9.85 8.35 -7.01
C TYR A 31 -11.11 8.06 -7.83
N GLU A 32 -10.96 7.61 -9.08
CA GLU A 32 -12.11 7.17 -9.88
C GLU A 32 -12.83 5.99 -9.22
N CYS A 33 -12.09 5.04 -8.67
CA CYS A 33 -12.66 3.89 -7.98
C CYS A 33 -13.39 4.28 -6.70
N PHE A 34 -12.86 5.22 -5.91
CA PHE A 34 -13.57 5.79 -4.76
C PHE A 34 -14.91 6.40 -5.20
N LYS A 35 -14.91 7.17 -6.29
CA LYS A 35 -16.13 7.78 -6.83
C LYS A 35 -17.12 6.74 -7.37
N LYS A 36 -16.66 5.75 -8.15
CA LYS A 36 -17.49 4.68 -8.73
C LYS A 36 -18.20 3.86 -7.65
N LEU A 37 -17.52 3.64 -6.53
CA LEU A 37 -18.03 2.85 -5.41
C LEU A 37 -18.70 3.69 -4.32
N ASN A 38 -18.77 5.02 -4.50
CA ASN A 38 -19.31 5.96 -3.51
C ASN A 38 -18.64 5.81 -2.12
N LEU A 39 -17.30 5.71 -2.13
CA LEU A 39 -16.47 5.57 -0.95
C LEU A 39 -15.70 6.86 -0.68
N ASP A 40 -15.49 7.17 0.60
CA ASP A 40 -14.52 8.16 1.01
C ASP A 40 -13.11 7.58 0.91
N LYS A 41 -12.13 8.39 0.50
CA LYS A 41 -10.73 7.95 0.35
C LYS A 41 -10.16 7.37 1.65
N ASN A 42 -10.64 7.82 2.81
CA ASN A 42 -10.16 7.33 4.11
C ASN A 42 -10.59 5.87 4.38
N THR A 43 -11.59 5.37 3.65
CA THR A 43 -11.92 3.94 3.64
C THR A 43 -10.72 3.12 3.20
N PHE A 44 -9.94 3.61 2.23
CA PHE A 44 -8.75 2.92 1.74
C PHE A 44 -7.67 2.82 2.82
N SER A 45 -7.47 3.87 3.61
CA SER A 45 -6.51 3.89 4.72
C SER A 45 -6.79 2.78 5.75
N SER A 46 -8.06 2.45 5.99
CA SER A 46 -8.42 1.40 6.95
C SER A 46 -7.97 -0.01 6.56
N TYR A 47 -7.61 -0.22 5.29
CA TYR A 47 -7.14 -1.51 4.78
C TYR A 47 -5.62 -1.67 4.85
N PHE A 48 -4.89 -0.67 5.36
CA PHE A 48 -3.45 -0.74 5.53
C PHE A 48 -3.05 -0.51 6.99
N ASP A 49 -2.00 -1.19 7.45
CA ASP A 49 -1.34 -0.84 8.70
C ASP A 49 -0.35 0.32 8.50
N ASP A 50 0.26 0.78 9.60
CA ASP A 50 1.25 1.86 9.59
C ASP A 50 2.50 1.58 8.73
N ARG A 51 2.69 0.34 8.28
CA ARG A 51 3.79 -0.07 7.38
C ARG A 51 3.30 -0.36 5.96
N LEU A 52 2.10 0.10 5.62
CA LEU A 52 1.46 -0.14 4.32
C LEU A 52 1.25 -1.63 4.00
N ARG A 53 1.17 -2.48 5.03
CA ARG A 53 0.76 -3.87 4.84
C ARG A 53 -0.76 -3.92 4.72
N LEU A 54 -1.23 -4.58 3.70
CA LEU A 54 -2.65 -4.81 3.48
C LEU A 54 -3.17 -5.74 4.58
N VAL A 55 -4.13 -5.25 5.37
CA VAL A 55 -4.72 -5.97 6.50
C VAL A 55 -6.01 -6.69 6.08
N HIS A 56 -7.01 -6.73 6.95
CA HIS A 56 -8.29 -7.35 6.66
C HIS A 56 -9.06 -6.54 5.62
N LEU A 57 -9.50 -7.20 4.55
CA LEU A 57 -10.43 -6.65 3.56
C LEU A 57 -11.81 -7.25 3.80
N ASP A 58 -12.80 -6.39 4.00
CA ASP A 58 -14.20 -6.77 3.91
C ASP A 58 -14.66 -6.81 2.44
N GLU A 59 -15.96 -7.03 2.20
CA GLU A 59 -16.51 -7.06 0.84
C GLU A 59 -16.29 -5.74 0.08
N THR A 60 -16.34 -4.60 0.79
CA THR A 60 -16.11 -3.28 0.20
C THR A 60 -14.65 -3.10 -0.18
N GLY A 61 -13.72 -3.51 0.68
CA GLY A 61 -12.30 -3.49 0.42
C GLY A 61 -11.89 -4.38 -0.74
N ILE A 62 -12.53 -5.56 -0.87
CA ILE A 62 -12.34 -6.44 -2.04
C ILE A 62 -12.78 -5.73 -3.32
N LYS A 63 -14.00 -5.17 -3.37
CA LYS A 63 -14.52 -4.45 -4.55
C LYS A 63 -13.65 -3.24 -4.93
N LEU A 64 -13.18 -2.51 -3.93
CA LEU A 64 -12.30 -1.37 -4.12
C LEU A 64 -10.96 -1.81 -4.73
N LEU A 65 -10.35 -2.86 -4.17
CA LEU A 65 -9.11 -3.38 -4.70
C LEU A 65 -9.27 -3.94 -6.11
N GLU A 66 -10.36 -4.64 -6.41
CA GLU A 66 -10.68 -5.11 -7.77
C GLU A 66 -10.81 -3.95 -8.76
N CYS A 67 -11.49 -2.86 -8.38
CA CYS A 67 -11.61 -1.67 -9.20
C CYS A 67 -10.24 -1.06 -9.51
N VAL A 68 -9.42 -0.84 -8.47
CA VAL A 68 -8.07 -0.27 -8.60
C VAL A 68 -7.20 -1.14 -9.51
N LEU A 69 -7.23 -2.46 -9.27
CA LEU A 69 -6.42 -3.42 -10.03
C LEU A 69 -6.79 -3.45 -11.51
N LYS A 70 -8.09 -3.33 -11.82
CA LYS A 70 -8.60 -3.32 -13.18
C LYS A 70 -8.29 -2.02 -13.91
N ASP A 71 -8.60 -0.87 -13.30
CA ASP A 71 -8.48 0.44 -13.95
C ASP A 71 -7.03 0.94 -14.00
N GLY A 72 -6.17 0.47 -13.09
CA GLY A 72 -4.75 0.79 -13.08
C GLY A 72 -3.86 -0.04 -14.02
N ASN A 73 -4.43 -0.98 -14.79
CA ASN A 73 -3.70 -1.85 -15.72
C ASN A 73 -2.50 -2.60 -15.07
N TYR A 74 -2.68 -3.03 -13.82
CA TYR A 74 -1.65 -3.76 -13.07
C TYR A 74 -1.40 -5.17 -13.60
N PHE A 75 -2.35 -5.70 -14.38
CA PHE A 75 -2.26 -7.01 -14.98
C PHE A 75 -2.22 -6.91 -16.51
N THR A 76 -1.39 -7.74 -17.14
CA THR A 76 -1.40 -7.97 -18.57
C THR A 76 -2.67 -8.73 -18.98
N PRO A 77 -3.04 -8.77 -20.27
CA PRO A 77 -4.18 -9.56 -20.74
C PRO A 77 -4.10 -11.06 -20.37
N GLU A 78 -2.89 -11.58 -20.15
CA GLU A 78 -2.63 -12.96 -19.71
C GLU A 78 -2.74 -13.14 -18.18
N GLY A 79 -3.11 -12.10 -17.44
CA GLY A 79 -3.29 -12.12 -15.98
C GLY A 79 -1.99 -12.06 -15.18
N LYS A 80 -0.86 -11.72 -15.81
CA LYS A 80 0.43 -11.52 -15.11
C LYS A 80 0.59 -10.08 -14.66
N LEU A 81 1.40 -9.83 -13.63
CA LEU A 81 1.71 -8.46 -13.23
C LEU A 81 2.46 -7.71 -14.35
N ASN A 82 2.08 -6.45 -14.58
CA ASN A 82 2.77 -5.56 -15.51
C ASN A 82 4.08 -5.06 -14.89
N LYS A 83 5.20 -5.73 -15.18
CA LYS A 83 6.51 -5.46 -14.57
C LYS A 83 6.91 -3.98 -14.56
N GLU A 84 6.76 -3.28 -15.68
CA GLU A 84 7.18 -1.88 -15.79
C GLU A 84 6.38 -0.98 -14.83
N LEU A 85 5.06 -1.15 -14.82
CA LEU A 85 4.17 -0.40 -13.96
C LEU A 85 4.37 -0.76 -12.48
N MET A 86 4.56 -2.06 -12.19
CA MET A 86 4.82 -2.53 -10.83
C MET A 86 6.14 -1.98 -10.28
N VAL A 87 7.23 -2.04 -11.04
CA VAL A 87 8.54 -1.50 -10.60
C VAL A 87 8.42 0.00 -10.29
N LYS A 88 7.73 0.76 -11.15
CA LYS A 88 7.48 2.18 -10.88
C LYS A 88 6.68 2.42 -9.59
N ARG A 89 5.65 1.59 -9.34
CA ARG A 89 4.84 1.70 -8.12
C ARG A 89 5.62 1.29 -6.87
N ILE A 90 6.42 0.22 -6.93
CA ILE A 90 7.32 -0.19 -5.84
C ILE A 90 8.29 0.93 -5.49
N ALA A 91 8.89 1.59 -6.48
CA ALA A 91 9.83 2.69 -6.23
C ALA A 91 9.16 3.84 -5.46
N LYS A 92 7.88 4.13 -5.71
CA LYS A 92 7.12 5.09 -4.90
C LYS A 92 6.87 4.56 -3.49
N TRP A 93 6.38 3.33 -3.36
CA TRP A 93 6.04 2.71 -2.08
C TRP A 93 7.26 2.56 -1.15
N LEU A 94 8.43 2.23 -1.69
CA LEU A 94 9.65 2.02 -0.92
C LEU A 94 10.08 3.26 -0.12
N LYS A 95 9.79 4.46 -0.62
CA LYS A 95 10.05 5.73 0.09
C LYS A 95 9.26 5.86 1.40
N PHE A 96 8.15 5.13 1.52
CA PHE A 96 7.29 5.14 2.70
C PHE A 96 7.44 3.87 3.54
N MET A 97 7.80 2.74 2.94
CA MET A 97 7.95 1.45 3.65
C MET A 97 9.31 1.30 4.33
N VAL A 98 10.38 1.88 3.78
CA VAL A 98 11.73 1.74 4.34
C VAL A 98 11.96 2.77 5.44
N LYS A 99 12.43 2.32 6.61
CA LYS A 99 12.57 3.16 7.81
C LYS A 99 13.67 4.20 7.71
N CYS A 100 14.75 3.89 7.01
CA CYS A 100 15.87 4.78 6.76
C CYS A 100 15.93 5.10 5.26
N ASP A 101 15.87 6.38 4.92
CA ASP A 101 16.24 6.86 3.59
C ASP A 101 17.74 7.19 3.60
N PRO A 102 18.65 6.26 3.24
CA PRO A 102 20.04 6.63 3.06
C PRO A 102 20.15 7.56 1.85
N GLU A 103 20.78 8.72 2.04
CA GLU A 103 21.14 9.63 0.95
C GLU A 103 21.78 8.85 -0.21
N GLY A 104 21.29 9.08 -1.43
CA GLY A 104 21.83 8.48 -2.65
C GLY A 104 21.27 7.10 -3.01
N LYS A 105 20.18 6.63 -2.38
CA LYS A 105 19.56 5.35 -2.75
C LYS A 105 18.95 5.39 -4.16
N ASP A 106 19.37 4.47 -5.01
CA ASP A 106 18.71 4.22 -6.30
C ASP A 106 17.41 3.44 -6.07
N TRP A 107 16.32 4.18 -5.90
CA TRP A 107 14.98 3.63 -5.70
C TRP A 107 14.50 2.78 -6.87
N ALA A 108 14.97 3.05 -8.09
CA ALA A 108 14.58 2.26 -9.27
C ALA A 108 15.28 0.90 -9.26
N ALA A 109 16.58 0.87 -8.95
CA ALA A 109 17.32 -0.38 -8.80
C ALA A 109 16.77 -1.22 -7.64
N LEU A 110 16.50 -0.60 -6.48
CA LEU A 110 15.91 -1.30 -5.35
C LEU A 110 14.51 -1.83 -5.66
N ALA A 111 13.69 -1.07 -6.38
CA ALA A 111 12.37 -1.52 -6.80
C ALA A 111 12.42 -2.73 -7.74
N ALA A 112 13.41 -2.79 -8.63
CA ALA A 112 13.63 -3.96 -9.47
C ALA A 112 14.01 -5.19 -8.65
N GLU A 113 14.89 -5.05 -7.63
CA GLU A 113 15.23 -6.14 -6.71
C GLU A 113 14.00 -6.66 -5.96
N PHE A 114 13.16 -5.75 -5.44
CA PHE A 114 11.92 -6.12 -4.76
C PHE A 114 10.94 -6.84 -5.69
N TYR A 115 10.79 -6.34 -6.93
CA TYR A 115 9.96 -7.00 -7.93
C TYR A 115 10.45 -8.43 -8.18
N GLU A 116 11.74 -8.61 -8.44
CA GLU A 116 12.33 -9.93 -8.73
C GLU A 116 12.23 -10.89 -7.54
N HIS A 117 12.36 -10.38 -6.32
CA HIS A 117 12.16 -11.15 -5.10
C HIS A 117 10.73 -11.71 -5.00
N CYS A 118 9.72 -10.91 -5.39
CA CYS A 118 8.30 -11.25 -5.26
C CYS A 118 7.61 -11.75 -6.54
N ASP A 119 8.31 -11.84 -7.69
CA ASP A 119 7.75 -12.19 -9.00
C ASP A 119 7.16 -13.62 -9.06
N LYS A 120 7.64 -14.52 -8.18
CA LYS A 120 7.17 -15.91 -8.13
C LYS A 120 5.90 -16.11 -7.30
N ILE A 121 5.37 -15.06 -6.68
CA ILE A 121 4.14 -15.15 -5.89
C ILE A 121 2.95 -15.46 -6.80
N LYS A 122 2.08 -16.35 -6.34
CA LYS A 122 0.86 -16.76 -7.04
C LYS A 122 -0.36 -16.53 -6.15
N GLY A 123 -1.50 -16.25 -6.78
CA GLY A 123 -2.80 -16.15 -6.13
C GLY A 123 -3.90 -16.73 -7.02
N ASP A 124 -5.02 -17.10 -6.41
CA ASP A 124 -6.14 -17.72 -7.12
C ASP A 124 -6.91 -16.69 -7.98
N ASN A 125 -6.80 -15.40 -7.64
CA ASN A 125 -7.32 -14.26 -8.38
C ASN A 125 -6.44 -13.02 -8.14
N GLY A 126 -6.76 -11.90 -8.81
CA GLY A 126 -5.98 -10.66 -8.71
C GLY A 126 -5.89 -10.08 -7.28
N VAL A 127 -6.94 -10.23 -6.48
CA VAL A 127 -6.98 -9.77 -5.08
C VAL A 127 -6.07 -10.63 -4.21
N GLU A 128 -6.21 -11.95 -4.29
CA GLU A 128 -5.36 -12.94 -3.62
C GLU A 128 -3.87 -12.73 -3.93
N LEU A 129 -3.56 -12.56 -5.22
CA LEU A 129 -2.20 -12.30 -5.69
C LEU A 129 -1.67 -10.99 -5.11
N THR A 130 -2.44 -9.91 -5.19
CA THR A 130 -2.04 -8.60 -4.65
C THR A 130 -1.80 -8.65 -3.13
N LYS A 131 -2.65 -9.35 -2.37
CA LYS A 131 -2.46 -9.54 -0.92
C LYS A 131 -1.13 -10.24 -0.61
N LYS A 132 -0.87 -11.37 -1.25
CA LYS A 132 0.37 -12.14 -1.05
C LYS A 132 1.60 -11.35 -1.51
N TRP A 133 1.46 -10.58 -2.59
CA TRP A 133 2.54 -9.78 -3.15
C TRP A 133 2.86 -8.55 -2.29
N ASN A 134 1.86 -7.81 -1.81
CA ASN A 134 2.04 -6.72 -0.83
C ASN A 134 2.71 -7.24 0.46
N LYS A 135 2.31 -8.42 0.95
CA LYS A 135 2.97 -9.06 2.08
C LYS A 135 4.46 -9.34 1.80
N CYS A 136 4.78 -9.91 0.63
CA CYS A 136 6.16 -10.16 0.24
C CYS A 136 7.01 -8.88 0.22
N LEU A 137 6.50 -7.80 -0.37
CA LEU A 137 7.21 -6.52 -0.41
C LEU A 137 7.46 -5.95 0.99
N THR A 138 6.42 -5.93 1.83
CA THR A 138 6.51 -5.32 3.16
C THR A 138 7.39 -6.14 4.11
N ASP A 139 7.35 -7.48 4.02
CA ASP A 139 8.27 -8.36 4.73
C ASP A 139 9.74 -8.12 4.29
N LYS A 140 9.99 -7.92 2.99
CA LYS A 140 11.34 -7.57 2.49
C LYS A 140 11.75 -6.16 2.92
N ALA A 141 10.85 -5.18 2.94
CA ALA A 141 11.14 -3.82 3.39
C ALA A 141 11.57 -3.79 4.86
N ASP A 142 10.97 -4.64 5.71
CA ASP A 142 11.36 -4.78 7.12
C ASP A 142 12.80 -5.29 7.33
N THR A 143 13.42 -5.88 6.30
CA THR A 143 14.83 -6.31 6.34
C THR A 143 15.83 -5.21 6.01
N ILE A 144 15.34 -4.03 5.58
CA ILE A 144 16.17 -2.89 5.25
C ILE A 144 16.23 -1.98 6.47
N GLU A 145 17.37 -2.02 7.15
CA GLU A 145 17.71 -1.17 8.29
C GLU A 145 17.98 0.28 7.88
#